data_AF-A0A5K0V2X3-F1
#
_entry.id   AF-A0A5K0V2X3-F1
#
_cell.length_a   1.000
_cell.length_b   1.000
_cell.length_c   1.000
_cell.angle_alpha   90.00
_cell.angle_beta   90.00
_cell.angle_gamma   90.00
#
_symmetry.space_group_name_H-M   'P 1'
#
loop_
_entity.id
_entity.type
_entity.pdbx_description
1 polymer ?
#
loop_
_entity_poly.entity_id
_entity_poly.type
_entity_poly.pdbx_seq_one_letter_code
_entity_poly.pdbx_strand_id
1 'polypeptide(L)'
;GMEITLFVKKKEGRVTLLLVYVDDMIVTGNEEEEIIKLKGLPATEFDLKDLGKLRYFLGIEIARSSNGLVLNQRKYTLDLLEETGKLGCRPASTPLDTGHKLRLRDGELL
;
A
#
# COMPACT_ATOMS: atom_id res chain seq x y z
N GLY A 1 -13.71 10.86 9.37
CA GLY A 1 -12.26 10.68 9.33
C GLY A 1 -11.99 9.20 9.40
N MET A 2 -11.27 8.65 8.43
CA MET A 2 -10.88 7.25 8.46
C MET A 2 -9.45 7.21 8.98
N GLU A 3 -9.28 6.70 10.19
CA GLU A 3 -7.98 6.67 10.87
C GLU A 3 -7.16 5.50 10.33
N ILE A 4 -5.95 5.80 9.86
CA ILE A 4 -4.94 4.80 9.53
C ILE A 4 -4.24 4.43 10.84
N THR A 5 -4.14 3.15 11.15
CA THR A 5 -3.39 2.67 12.31
C THR A 5 -2.26 1.75 11.87
N LEU A 6 -1.04 2.05 12.30
CA LEU A 6 0.15 1.23 12.05
C LEU A 6 0.64 0.61 13.36
N PHE A 7 0.65 -0.72 13.43
CA PHE A 7 1.26 -1.47 14.51
C PHE A 7 2.66 -1.93 14.09
N VAL A 8 3.62 -1.79 15.01
CA VAL A 8 5.02 -2.14 14.78
C VAL A 8 5.47 -3.11 15.86
N LYS A 9 5.91 -4.31 15.46
CA LYS A 9 6.54 -5.29 16.35
C LYS A 9 8.02 -5.39 16.03
N LYS A 10 8.88 -5.11 17.02
CA LYS A 10 10.35 -5.25 16.93
C LYS A 10 10.83 -6.30 17.93
N LYS A 11 11.58 -7.31 17.49
CA LYS A 11 12.22 -8.31 18.36
C LYS A 11 13.53 -8.80 17.75
N GLU A 12 14.67 -8.60 18.42
CA GLU A 12 15.97 -9.16 18.00
C GLU A 12 16.31 -8.92 16.51
N GLY A 13 16.10 -7.70 16.00
CA GLY A 13 16.33 -7.37 14.58
C GLY A 13 15.23 -7.81 13.62
N ARG A 14 14.21 -8.53 14.09
CA ARG A 14 12.99 -8.84 13.36
C ARG A 14 12.01 -7.69 13.50
N VAL A 15 11.40 -7.29 12.39
CA VAL A 15 10.42 -6.23 12.29
C VAL A 15 9.23 -6.74 11.52
N THR A 16 8.05 -6.61 12.13
CA THR A 16 6.78 -6.85 11.46
C THR A 16 5.89 -5.63 11.61
N LEU A 17 5.24 -5.26 10.51
CA LEU A 17 4.39 -4.09 10.36
C LEU A 17 3.00 -4.56 9.96
N LEU A 18 2.00 -4.06 10.68
CA LEU A 18 0.59 -4.27 10.39
C LEU A 18 -0.06 -2.91 10.21
N LEU A 19 -0.50 -2.60 9.00
CA LEU A 19 -1.21 -1.39 8.65
C LEU A 19 -2.69 -1.73 8.48
N VAL A 20 -3.55 -1.07 9.24
CA VAL A 20 -5.01 -1.21 9.17
C VAL A 20 -5.59 0.09 8.63
N TYR A 21 -6.37 -0.02 7.56
CA TYR A 21 -7.11 1.08 6.95
C TYR A 21 -8.52 0.61 6.59
N VAL A 22 -9.51 1.02 7.38
CA VAL A 22 -10.92 0.65 7.16
C VAL A 22 -11.06 -0.88 7.07
N ASP A 23 -11.43 -1.40 5.90
CA ASP A 23 -11.63 -2.83 5.63
C ASP A 23 -10.35 -3.53 5.14
N ASP A 24 -9.28 -2.76 4.85
CA ASP A 24 -8.02 -3.27 4.34
C ASP A 24 -6.98 -3.45 5.44
N MET A 25 -6.31 -4.60 5.41
CA MET A 25 -5.21 -4.94 6.30
C MET A 25 -3.97 -5.32 5.49
N ILE A 26 -2.87 -4.61 5.69
CA ILE A 26 -1.57 -4.87 5.05
C ILE A 26 -0.58 -5.36 6.10
N VAL A 27 0.00 -6.53 5.85
CA VAL A 27 1.06 -7.11 6.68
C VAL A 27 2.36 -7.16 5.88
N THR A 28 3.45 -6.69 6.46
CA THR A 28 4.80 -6.77 5.88
C THR A 28 5.84 -6.92 6.98
N GLY A 29 7.05 -7.36 6.65
CA GLY A 29 8.11 -7.60 7.62
C GLY A 29 9.29 -8.34 7.01
N ASN A 30 10.32 -8.58 7.82
CA ASN A 30 11.49 -9.35 7.43
C ASN A 30 11.45 -10.82 7.89
N GLU A 31 10.34 -11.27 8.46
CA GLU A 31 10.12 -12.65 8.93
C GLU A 31 8.80 -13.19 8.35
N GLU A 32 8.89 -14.17 7.45
CA GLU A 32 7.73 -14.70 6.73
C GLU A 32 6.80 -15.50 7.65
N GLU A 33 7.35 -16.23 8.62
CA GLU A 33 6.56 -17.01 9.59
C GLU A 33 5.62 -16.11 10.43
N GLU A 34 6.11 -14.95 10.86
CA GLU A 34 5.33 -13.99 11.64
C GLU A 34 4.24 -13.33 10.76
N ILE A 35 4.53 -13.05 9.49
CA ILE A 35 3.53 -12.58 8.52
C ILE A 35 2.41 -13.61 8.36
N ILE A 36 2.75 -14.88 8.16
CA ILE A 36 1.77 -15.97 8.02
C ILE A 36 0.92 -16.08 9.29
N LYS A 37 1.55 -16.03 10.46
CA LYS A 37 0.86 -16.07 11.74
C LYS A 37 -0.11 -14.89 11.91
N LEU A 38 0.32 -13.68 11.60
CA LEU A 38 -0.52 -12.48 11.67
C LEU A 38 -1.64 -12.44 10.63
N LYS A 39 -1.50 -13.14 9.50
CA LYS A 39 -2.62 -13.35 8.57
C LYS A 39 -3.64 -14.35 9.12
N GLY A 40 -3.19 -15.35 9.89
CA GLY A 40 -4.04 -16.40 10.45
C GLY A 40 -4.84 -15.98 11.69
N LEU A 41 -4.27 -15.12 12.55
CA LEU A 41 -4.95 -14.67 13.79
C LEU A 41 -6.27 -13.92 13.54
N PRO A 42 -6.36 -13.01 12.56
CA PRO A 42 -7.59 -12.29 12.30
C PRO A 42 -8.62 -13.14 11.56
N ALA A 43 -8.20 -14.11 10.75
CA ALA A 43 -9.10 -14.99 9.98
C ALA A 43 -9.96 -15.92 10.87
N THR A 44 -9.61 -16.08 12.15
CA THR A 44 -10.42 -16.86 13.10
C THR A 44 -11.54 -16.07 13.77
N GLU A 45 -11.45 -14.74 13.81
CA GLU A 45 -12.47 -13.86 14.44
C GLU A 45 -13.17 -12.93 13.44
N PHE A 46 -12.53 -12.65 12.30
CA PHE A 46 -13.01 -11.78 11.24
C PHE A 46 -12.95 -12.51 9.89
N ASP A 47 -13.90 -12.22 9.00
CA ASP A 47 -13.97 -12.81 7.65
C ASP A 47 -12.92 -12.17 6.72
N LEU A 48 -11.64 -12.38 7.05
CA LEU A 48 -10.49 -11.80 6.37
C LEU A 48 -10.04 -12.69 5.23
N LYS A 49 -10.24 -12.20 4.00
CA LYS A 49 -9.76 -12.87 2.80
C LYS A 49 -8.31 -12.49 2.51
N ASP A 50 -7.40 -13.47 2.48
CA ASP A 50 -6.04 -13.21 2.00
C ASP A 50 -6.06 -12.94 0.48
N LEU A 51 -5.76 -11.70 0.11
CA LEU A 51 -5.61 -11.27 -1.29
C LEU A 51 -4.22 -11.59 -1.86
N GLY A 52 -3.33 -12.18 -1.04
CA GLY A 52 -1.98 -12.55 -1.39
C GLY A 52 -1.04 -11.35 -1.39
N LYS A 53 -0.19 -11.26 -2.42
CA LYS A 53 0.75 -10.14 -2.54
C LYS A 53 -0.01 -8.86 -2.86
N LEU A 54 0.31 -7.77 -2.16
CA LEU A 54 -0.28 -6.44 -2.40
C LEU A 54 -0.12 -6.03 -3.87
N ARG A 55 -1.23 -5.90 -4.60
CA ARG A 55 -1.29 -5.50 -6.03
C ARG A 55 -1.99 -4.17 -6.23
N TYR A 56 -2.97 -3.84 -5.40
CA TYR A 56 -3.66 -2.56 -5.42
C TYR A 56 -3.87 -2.08 -3.98
N PHE A 57 -3.70 -0.78 -3.74
CA PHE A 57 -4.02 -0.13 -2.47
C PHE A 57 -4.35 1.35 -2.72
N LEU A 58 -5.48 1.85 -2.22
CA LEU A 58 -5.92 3.25 -2.40
C LEU A 58 -5.91 3.74 -3.88
N GLY A 59 -6.28 2.87 -4.82
CA GLY A 59 -6.22 3.20 -6.25
C GLY A 59 -4.81 3.19 -6.87
N ILE A 60 -3.79 2.81 -6.09
CA ILE A 60 -2.41 2.62 -6.55
C ILE A 60 -2.20 1.16 -6.91
N GLU A 61 -1.89 0.89 -8.16
CA GLU A 61 -1.38 -0.39 -8.63
C GLU A 61 0.09 -0.55 -8.26
N ILE A 62 0.45 -1.70 -7.72
CA ILE A 62 1.79 -2.04 -7.27
C ILE A 62 2.28 -3.24 -8.07
N ALA A 63 3.20 -2.98 -8.99
CA ALA A 63 3.92 -4.00 -9.74
C ALA A 63 5.31 -4.23 -9.14
N ARG A 64 5.74 -5.49 -9.11
CA ARG A 64 7.07 -5.90 -8.62
C ARG A 64 7.93 -6.30 -9.82
N SER A 65 9.14 -5.75 -9.91
CA SER A 65 10.15 -6.10 -10.92
C SER A 65 11.45 -6.51 -10.23
N SER A 66 12.39 -7.10 -10.96
CA SER A 66 13.75 -7.36 -10.47
C SER A 66 14.47 -6.09 -10.00
N ASN A 67 14.08 -4.93 -10.54
CA ASN A 67 14.71 -3.65 -10.28
C ASN A 67 14.01 -2.87 -9.15
N GLY A 68 12.94 -3.41 -8.57
CA GLY A 68 12.19 -2.78 -7.49
C GLY A 68 10.68 -2.73 -7.74
N LEU A 69 10.00 -1.82 -7.03
CA LEU A 69 8.57 -1.59 -7.12
C LEU A 69 8.23 -0.52 -8.15
N VAL A 70 7.18 -0.76 -8.93
CA VAL A 70 6.57 0.20 -9.83
C VAL A 70 5.18 0.52 -9.29
N LEU A 71 4.93 1.78 -8.98
CA LEU A 71 3.63 2.28 -8.54
C LEU A 71 2.94 2.98 -9.71
N ASN A 72 1.69 2.61 -9.98
CA ASN A 72 0.92 3.14 -11.11
C ASN A 72 -0.49 3.53 -10.65
N GLN A 73 -0.89 4.77 -10.90
CA GLN A 73 -2.26 5.25 -10.59
C GLN A 73 -3.12 5.42 -11.84
N ARG A 74 -2.64 5.04 -13.02
CA ARG A 74 -3.33 5.32 -14.30
C ARG A 74 -4.80 4.92 -14.28
N LYS A 75 -5.13 3.75 -13.74
CA LYS A 75 -6.51 3.29 -13.64
C LYS A 75 -7.35 4.23 -12.79
N TYR A 76 -6.93 4.51 -11.55
CA TYR A 76 -7.61 5.46 -10.68
C TYR A 76 -7.76 6.84 -11.31
N THR A 77 -6.73 7.35 -12.00
CA THR A 77 -6.81 8.63 -12.72
C THR A 77 -7.86 8.59 -13.83
N LEU A 78 -7.92 7.51 -14.61
CA LEU A 78 -8.92 7.37 -15.69
C LEU A 78 -10.34 7.25 -15.13
N ASP A 79 -10.53 6.42 -14.10
CA ASP A 79 -11.81 6.23 -13.44
C ASP A 79 -12.31 7.57 -12.86
N LEU A 80 -11.43 8.35 -12.21
CA LEU A 80 -11.75 9.68 -11.70
C LEU A 80 -12.10 10.69 -12.82
N LEU A 81 -11.39 10.65 -13.95
CA LEU A 81 -11.70 11.50 -15.10
C LEU A 81 -13.06 11.15 -15.70
N GLU A 82 -13.39 9.86 -15.76
CA GLU A 82 -14.70 9.40 -16.22
C GLU A 82 -15.82 9.83 -15.27
N GLU A 83 -15.68 9.59 -13.97
CA GLU A 83 -16.66 9.98 -12.93
C GLU A 83 -16.92 11.49 -12.90
N THR A 84 -15.89 12.30 -13.16
CA THR A 84 -16.01 13.76 -13.19
C THR A 84 -16.45 14.32 -14.54
N GLY A 85 -16.69 13.48 -15.55
CA GLY A 85 -17.04 13.89 -16.91
C GLY A 85 -15.91 14.62 -17.64
N LYS A 86 -14.66 14.43 -17.21
CA LYS A 86 -13.45 15.09 -17.73
C LYS A 86 -12.62 14.20 -18.65
N LEU A 87 -13.13 13.03 -19.01
CA LEU A 87 -12.49 12.15 -19.99
C LEU A 87 -12.37 12.90 -21.34
N GLY A 88 -11.14 13.04 -21.85
CA GLY A 88 -10.88 13.78 -23.09
C GLY A 88 -10.74 15.31 -22.93
N CYS A 89 -10.77 15.85 -21.70
CA CYS A 89 -10.37 17.24 -21.47
C CYS A 89 -8.91 17.48 -21.90
N ARG A 90 -8.59 18.73 -22.25
CA ARG A 90 -7.22 19.12 -22.61
C ARG A 90 -6.27 18.78 -21.46
N PRO A 91 -5.11 18.15 -21.74
CA PRO A 91 -4.11 17.90 -20.71
C PRO A 91 -3.70 19.21 -20.04
N ALA A 92 -3.79 19.25 -18.71
CA ALA A 92 -3.18 20.29 -17.91
C ALA A 92 -1.89 19.75 -17.31
N SER A 93 -0.86 20.57 -17.20
CA SER A 93 0.34 20.22 -16.45
C SER A 93 -0.01 20.13 -14.96
N THR A 94 -0.33 18.93 -14.50
CA THR A 94 -0.40 18.61 -13.06
C THR A 94 0.98 18.19 -12.60
N PRO A 95 1.64 18.92 -11.70
CA PRO A 95 2.91 18.48 -11.15
C PRO A 95 2.65 17.29 -10.23
N LEU A 96 2.89 16.07 -10.74
CA LEU A 96 3.36 15.00 -9.89
C LEU A 96 4.82 15.33 -9.62
N ASP A 97 5.23 15.46 -8.35
CA ASP A 97 6.62 15.77 -8.03
C ASP A 97 7.53 14.62 -8.50
N THR A 98 8.06 14.76 -9.72
CA THR A 98 8.90 13.77 -10.40
C THR A 98 10.30 13.67 -9.78
N GLY A 99 10.63 14.52 -8.80
CA GLY A 99 11.93 14.56 -8.12
C GLY A 99 12.07 13.63 -6.92
N HIS A 100 10.96 13.09 -6.39
CA HIS A 100 10.99 12.22 -5.22
C HIS A 100 11.42 10.79 -5.61
N LYS A 101 12.73 10.57 -5.73
CA LYS A 101 13.28 9.23 -5.49
C LYS A 101 12.94 8.89 -4.04
N LEU A 102 11.96 8.02 -3.83
CA LEU A 102 11.69 7.42 -2.52
C LEU A 102 12.94 6.65 -2.08
N ARG A 103 13.84 7.29 -1.33
CA ARG A 103 15.01 6.60 -0.78
C ARG A 103 14.53 5.84 0.44
N LEU A 104 15.14 4.68 0.68
CA LEU A 104 14.95 3.88 1.90
C LEU A 104 15.17 4.65 3.22
N ARG A 105 15.66 5.90 3.16
CA ARG A 105 16.03 6.76 4.30
C ARG A 105 15.25 8.08 4.40
N ASP A 106 14.23 8.30 3.57
CA ASP A 106 13.46 9.56 3.62
C ASP A 106 12.30 9.51 4.64
N GLY A 107 12.28 8.51 5.53
CA GLY A 107 11.45 8.51 6.73
C GLY A 107 12.27 8.97 7.93
N GLU A 108 11.79 9.98 8.66
CA GLU A 108 12.28 10.25 10.01
C GLU A 108 12.11 8.96 10.84
N LEU A 109 13.19 8.51 11.47
CA LEU A 109 13.13 7.51 12.52
C LEU A 109 12.35 8.14 13.68
N LEU A 110 11.06 7.80 13.81
CA LEU A 110 10.32 7.95 15.06
C LEU A 110 10.87 6.97 16.11
#